data_AF-A0A136KD48-F1
#
_entry.id   AF-A0A136KD48-F1
#
_cell.length_a   1.000
_cell.length_b   1.000
_cell.length_c   1.000
_cell.angle_alpha   90.00
_cell.angle_beta   90.00
_cell.angle_gamma   90.00
#
_symmetry.space_group_name_H-M   'P 1'
#
loop_
_entity.id
_entity.type
_entity.pdbx_description
1 polymer ?
#
loop_
_entity_poly.entity_id
_entity_poly.type
_entity_poly.pdbx_seq_one_letter_code
_entity_poly.pdbx_strand_id
1 'polypeptide(L)'
;MKKIMAIDVIEQIFHEIQSNKPSGRSLLDELTMMKFQIRAVSGDLSSLVPMRSYFFSSLWDIGTIDHIVQDHIYDMDDQEQERLLSFLEHFEDQTSLELQANSKKKRRRRSSTY
;
A
#
# COMPACT_ATOMS: atom_id res chain seq x y z
N MET A 1 -27.91 -0.11 -15.34
CA MET A 1 -26.60 0.33 -14.84
C MET A 1 -25.62 -0.80 -15.11
N LYS A 2 -24.42 -0.52 -15.62
CA LYS A 2 -23.38 -1.56 -15.72
C LYS A 2 -23.02 -1.99 -14.31
N LYS A 3 -23.01 -3.31 -14.07
CA LYS A 3 -22.59 -3.89 -12.80
C LYS A 3 -21.08 -3.78 -12.73
N ILE A 4 -20.54 -3.23 -11.64
CA ILE A 4 -19.10 -3.18 -11.41
C ILE A 4 -18.65 -4.59 -11.05
N MET A 5 -17.64 -5.11 -11.75
CA MET A 5 -17.09 -6.43 -11.51
C MET A 5 -15.84 -6.33 -10.65
N ALA A 6 -15.50 -7.38 -9.92
CA ALA A 6 -14.28 -7.41 -9.10
C ALA A 6 -13.02 -7.15 -9.93
N ILE A 7 -13.00 -7.65 -11.17
CA ILE A 7 -11.87 -7.46 -12.09
C ILE A 7 -11.67 -5.99 -12.47
N ASP A 8 -12.75 -5.21 -12.62
CA ASP A 8 -12.65 -3.79 -12.98
C ASP A 8 -11.97 -3.01 -11.84
N VAL A 9 -12.36 -3.31 -10.59
CA VAL A 9 -11.77 -2.71 -9.39
C VAL A 9 -10.31 -3.13 -9.22
N ILE A 10 -9.99 -4.40 -9.45
CA ILE A 10 -8.61 -4.91 -9.39
C ILE A 10 -7.73 -4.23 -10.44
N GLU A 11 -8.21 -4.07 -11.68
CA GLU A 11 -7.49 -3.37 -12.74
C GLU A 11 -7.24 -1.90 -12.36
N GLN A 12 -8.24 -1.23 -11.79
CA GLN A 12 -8.09 0.14 -11.30
C GLN A 12 -7.04 0.24 -10.18
N ILE A 13 -7.06 -0.68 -9.21
CA ILE A 13 -6.04 -0.75 -8.14
C ILE A 13 -4.63 -0.85 -8.75
N PHE A 14 -4.42 -1.79 -9.68
CA PHE A 14 -3.11 -1.95 -10.31
C PHE A 14 -2.71 -0.72 -11.12
N HIS A 15 -3.64 -0.12 -11.85
CA HIS A 15 -3.38 1.07 -12.64
C HIS A 15 -2.95 2.24 -11.76
N GLU A 16 -3.66 2.48 -10.66
CA GLU A 16 -3.39 3.58 -9.73
C GLU A 16 -2.03 3.39 -9.05
N ILE A 17 -1.75 2.17 -8.57
CA ILE A 17 -0.50 1.85 -7.89
C ILE A 17 0.72 2.00 -8.82
N GLN A 18 0.60 1.61 -10.08
CA GLN A 18 1.72 1.65 -11.03
C GLN A 18 1.93 3.03 -11.65
N SER A 19 0.85 3.77 -11.90
CA SER A 19 0.91 4.99 -12.72
C SER A 19 0.97 6.27 -11.88
N ASN A 20 0.35 6.27 -10.70
CA ASN A 20 0.09 7.50 -9.95
C ASN A 20 0.85 7.60 -8.62
N LYS A 21 1.70 6.62 -8.30
CA LYS A 21 2.47 6.64 -7.05
C LYS A 21 3.37 7.88 -6.95
N PRO A 22 3.13 8.78 -5.98
CA PRO A 22 3.96 9.96 -5.77
C PRO A 22 5.33 9.57 -5.21
N SER A 23 6.34 10.41 -5.46
CA SER A 23 7.70 10.20 -4.97
C SER A 23 8.18 11.33 -4.08
N GLY A 24 9.16 11.05 -3.22
CA GLY A 24 9.81 12.08 -2.41
C GLY A 24 8.89 12.72 -1.37
N ARG A 25 8.78 14.06 -1.42
CA ARG A 25 7.96 14.84 -0.48
C ARG A 25 6.46 14.70 -0.74
N SER A 26 6.05 14.62 -2.01
CA SER A 26 4.64 14.47 -2.39
C SER A 26 4.00 13.21 -1.80
N LEU A 27 4.79 12.15 -1.61
CA LEU A 27 4.34 10.93 -0.94
C LEU A 27 3.99 11.16 0.54
N LEU A 28 4.78 11.97 1.26
CA LEU A 28 4.47 12.30 2.66
C LEU A 28 3.25 13.19 2.78
N ASP A 29 3.08 14.12 1.84
CA ASP A 29 1.93 15.02 1.81
C ASP A 29 0.64 14.22 1.58
N GLU A 30 0.64 13.31 0.61
CA GLU A 30 -0.50 12.42 0.38
C GLU A 30 -0.80 11.50 1.56
N LEU A 31 0.22 10.88 2.18
CA LEU A 31 0.01 10.06 3.38
C LEU A 31 -0.62 10.87 4.52
N THR A 32 -0.24 12.14 4.65
CA THR A 32 -0.84 13.05 5.65
C THR A 32 -2.29 13.38 5.29
N MET A 33 -2.60 13.58 4.01
CA MET A 33 -3.97 13.81 3.51
C MET A 33 -4.86 12.57 3.67
N MET A 34 -4.29 11.36 3.55
CA MET A 34 -4.91 10.08 3.88
C MET A 34 -5.09 9.86 5.40
N LYS A 35 -4.77 10.87 6.22
CA LYS A 35 -4.88 10.86 7.70
C LYS A 35 -4.00 9.81 8.40
N PHE A 36 -2.98 9.26 7.74
CA PHE A 36 -1.97 8.48 8.45
C PHE A 36 -1.21 9.38 9.43
N GLN A 37 -1.36 9.16 10.73
CA GLN A 37 -0.61 9.90 11.75
C GLN A 37 0.83 9.40 11.86
N ILE A 38 1.69 9.83 10.94
CA ILE A 38 3.12 9.51 10.97
C ILE A 38 3.82 10.54 11.87
N ARG A 39 4.04 10.18 13.15
CA ARG A 39 4.82 11.02 14.07
C ARG A 39 6.28 10.60 14.09
N ALA A 40 7.18 11.53 13.79
CA ALA A 40 8.61 11.32 14.03
C ALA A 40 8.87 11.25 15.53
N VAL A 41 9.58 10.20 15.98
CA VAL A 41 10.04 10.09 17.36
C VAL A 41 11.17 11.10 17.63
N SER A 42 11.84 11.59 16.59
CA SER A 42 12.72 12.78 16.60
C SER A 42 13.06 13.27 15.18
N GLY A 43 13.23 14.59 15.00
CA GLY A 43 13.72 15.22 13.76
C GLY A 43 12.68 15.47 12.65
N ASP A 44 13.12 16.11 11.55
CA ASP A 44 12.34 16.37 10.33
C ASP A 44 12.17 15.09 9.48
N LEU A 45 10.93 14.71 9.18
CA LEU A 45 10.56 13.55 8.35
C LEU A 45 11.17 13.59 6.94
N SER A 46 11.45 14.78 6.41
CA SER A 46 12.14 14.97 5.13
C SER A 46 13.45 14.18 5.04
N SER A 47 14.16 14.06 6.18
CA SER A 47 15.44 13.33 6.27
C SER A 47 15.26 11.80 6.28
N LEU A 48 14.06 11.31 6.59
CA LEU A 48 13.74 9.88 6.67
C LEU A 48 13.19 9.31 5.35
N VAL A 49 12.71 10.17 4.44
CA VAL A 49 12.17 9.78 3.12
C VAL A 49 13.14 8.88 2.34
N PRO A 50 14.45 9.18 2.22
CA PRO A 50 15.36 8.32 1.48
C PRO A 50 15.60 6.99 2.19
N MET A 51 15.56 6.97 3.53
CA MET A 51 15.89 5.79 4.35
C MET A 51 14.71 4.81 4.50
N ARG A 52 13.48 5.32 4.35
CA ARG A 52 12.22 4.59 4.57
C ARG A 52 11.25 4.67 3.38
N SER A 53 11.73 5.00 2.18
CA SER A 53 10.91 5.13 0.96
C SER A 53 9.99 3.93 0.73
N TYR A 54 10.49 2.72 0.96
CA TYR A 54 9.70 1.49 0.83
C TYR A 54 8.52 1.43 1.81
N PHE A 55 8.71 1.86 3.07
CA PHE A 55 7.63 1.85 4.06
C PHE A 55 6.55 2.88 3.73
N PHE A 56 6.95 4.11 3.34
CA PHE A 56 6.00 5.13 2.93
C PHE A 56 5.27 4.75 1.64
N SER A 57 5.97 4.12 0.69
CA SER A 57 5.35 3.55 -0.50
C SER A 57 4.29 2.51 -0.13
N SER A 58 4.62 1.56 0.76
CA SER A 58 3.66 0.53 1.16
C SER A 58 2.45 1.11 1.89
N LEU A 59 2.63 2.14 2.72
CA LEU A 59 1.50 2.83 3.35
C LEU A 59 0.58 3.51 2.33
N TRP A 60 1.18 4.12 1.30
CA TRP A 60 0.42 4.76 0.24
C TRP A 60 -0.35 3.73 -0.58
N ASP A 61 0.29 2.61 -0.93
CA ASP A 61 -0.38 1.49 -1.63
C ASP A 61 -1.62 1.02 -0.85
N ILE A 62 -1.49 0.85 0.47
CA ILE A 62 -2.59 0.43 1.34
C ILE A 62 -3.72 1.47 1.36
N GLY A 63 -3.39 2.76 1.51
CA GLY A 63 -4.38 3.84 1.53
C GLY A 63 -5.14 3.96 0.21
N THR A 64 -4.44 3.82 -0.91
CA THR A 64 -5.03 3.84 -2.26
C THR A 64 -5.96 2.65 -2.49
N ILE A 65 -5.54 1.43 -2.08
CA ILE A 65 -6.39 0.24 -2.17
C ILE A 65 -7.67 0.44 -1.35
N ASP A 66 -7.57 0.87 -0.09
CA ASP A 66 -8.73 1.09 0.77
C ASP A 66 -9.71 2.11 0.18
N HIS A 67 -9.18 3.21 -0.37
CA HIS A 67 -10.02 4.22 -1.03
C HIS A 67 -10.78 3.66 -2.24
N ILE A 68 -10.09 2.98 -3.16
CA ILE A 68 -10.71 2.41 -4.36
C ILE A 68 -11.74 1.34 -4.00
N VAL A 69 -11.45 0.52 -2.98
CA VAL A 69 -12.40 -0.51 -2.52
C VAL A 69 -13.63 0.15 -1.91
N GLN A 70 -13.48 1.15 -1.03
CA GLN A 70 -14.62 1.84 -0.42
C GLN A 70 -15.54 2.52 -1.44
N ASP A 71 -14.97 3.05 -2.52
CA ASP A 71 -15.73 3.71 -3.59
C ASP A 71 -16.58 2.73 -4.42
N HIS A 72 -16.23 1.44 -4.45
CA HIS A 72 -16.86 0.46 -5.34
C HIS A 72 -17.54 -0.72 -4.65
N ILE A 73 -17.19 -1.04 -3.40
CA ILE A 73 -17.67 -2.24 -2.71
C ILE A 73 -19.21 -2.30 -2.62
N TYR A 74 -19.87 -1.15 -2.42
CA TYR A 74 -21.33 -1.08 -2.30
C TYR A 74 -22.07 -1.08 -3.64
N ASP A 75 -21.35 -0.89 -4.75
CA ASP A 75 -21.90 -0.93 -6.12
C ASP A 75 -21.79 -2.33 -6.76
N MET A 76 -21.14 -3.26 -6.06
CA MET A 76 -20.94 -4.64 -6.47
C MET A 76 -22.00 -5.57 -5.85
N ASP A 77 -22.31 -6.68 -6.51
CA ASP A 77 -23.10 -7.74 -5.86
C ASP A 77 -22.26 -8.56 -4.87
N ASP A 78 -22.92 -9.30 -3.99
CA ASP A 78 -22.28 -10.12 -2.96
C ASP A 78 -21.23 -11.10 -3.53
N GLN A 79 -21.45 -11.63 -4.74
CA GLN A 79 -20.50 -12.56 -5.37
C GLN A 79 -19.23 -11.86 -5.85
N GLU A 80 -19.37 -10.68 -6.45
CA GLU A 80 -18.23 -9.86 -6.87
C GLU A 80 -17.50 -9.27 -5.67
N GLN A 81 -18.21 -8.87 -4.61
CA GLN A 81 -17.60 -8.41 -3.35
C GLN A 81 -16.72 -9.52 -2.76
N GLU A 82 -17.24 -10.75 -2.67
CA GLU A 82 -16.48 -11.91 -2.18
C GLU A 82 -15.22 -12.17 -3.01
N ARG A 83 -15.31 -12.06 -4.34
CA ARG A 83 -14.15 -12.23 -5.22
C ARG A 83 -13.08 -11.17 -5.00
N LEU A 84 -13.48 -9.91 -4.82
CA LEU A 84 -12.57 -8.81 -4.53
C LEU A 84 -11.88 -9.01 -3.18
N LEU A 85 -12.64 -9.34 -2.13
CA LEU A 85 -12.10 -9.58 -0.79
C LEU A 85 -11.15 -10.78 -0.77
N SER A 86 -11.53 -11.90 -1.41
CA SER A 86 -10.68 -13.08 -1.55
C SER A 86 -9.35 -12.76 -2.26
N PHE A 87 -9.39 -11.91 -3.28
CA PHE A 87 -8.18 -11.45 -3.97
C PHE A 87 -7.28 -10.62 -3.03
N LEU A 88 -7.86 -9.69 -2.27
CA LEU A 88 -7.12 -8.83 -1.34
C LEU A 88 -6.49 -9.64 -0.21
N GLU A 89 -7.18 -10.64 0.34
CA GLU A 89 -6.61 -11.57 1.34
C GLU A 89 -5.40 -12.32 0.78
N HIS A 90 -5.51 -12.88 -0.43
CA HIS A 90 -4.38 -13.53 -1.09
C HIS A 90 -3.21 -12.58 -1.35
N PHE A 91 -3.50 -11.33 -1.69
CA PHE A 91 -2.50 -10.30 -1.91
C PHE A 91 -1.80 -9.90 -0.60
N GLU A 92 -2.54 -9.79 0.51
CA GLU A 92 -1.99 -9.52 1.84
C GLU A 92 -1.03 -10.63 2.26
N ASP A 93 -1.43 -11.90 2.12
CA ASP A 93 -0.61 -13.06 2.46
C ASP A 93 0.72 -13.06 1.71
N GLN A 94 0.67 -12.79 0.39
CA GLN A 94 1.87 -12.68 -0.45
C GLN A 94 2.78 -11.55 0.02
N THR A 95 2.21 -10.37 0.27
CA THR A 95 2.96 -9.17 0.68
C THR A 95 3.60 -9.34 2.06
N SER A 96 2.88 -9.94 3.01
CA SER A 96 3.37 -10.23 4.37
C SER A 96 4.60 -11.14 4.34
N LEU A 97 4.58 -12.18 3.49
CA LEU A 97 5.72 -13.07 3.29
C LEU A 97 6.95 -12.33 2.75
N GLU A 98 6.77 -11.42 1.78
CA GLU A 98 7.86 -10.61 1.23
C GLU A 98 8.46 -9.64 2.25
N LEU A 99 7.62 -8.96 3.04
CA LEU A 99 8.05 -8.07 4.12
C LEU A 99 8.88 -8.82 5.17
N GLN A 100 8.45 -10.03 5.54
CA GLN A 100 9.19 -10.90 6.45
C GLN A 100 10.53 -11.37 5.85
N ALA A 101 10.58 -11.68 4.55
CA ALA A 101 11.82 -12.07 3.88
C ALA A 101 12.83 -10.91 3.80
N ASN A 102 12.36 -9.71 3.49
CA ASN A 102 13.20 -8.51 3.34
C ASN A 102 13.73 -7.98 4.68
N SER A 103 12.94 -8.05 5.74
CA SER A 103 13.39 -7.72 7.11
C SER A 103 14.48 -8.69 7.62
N LYS A 104 14.40 -9.99 7.28
CA LYS A 104 15.43 -10.99 7.59
C LYS A 104 16.74 -10.75 6.81
N LYS A 105 16.67 -10.37 5.52
CA LYS A 105 17.86 -10.02 4.71
C LYS A 105 18.59 -8.79 5.22
N LYS A 106 17.88 -7.75 5.68
CA LYS A 106 18.49 -6.53 6.26
C LYS A 106 19.26 -6.80 7.57
N ARG A 107 18.81 -7.76 8.39
CA ARG A 107 19.52 -8.16 9.63
C ARG A 107 20.86 -8.84 9.34
N ARG A 108 20.94 -9.70 8.32
CA ARG A 108 22.18 -10.41 7.95
C ARG A 108 23.29 -9.50 7.42
N ARG A 109 22.96 -8.37 6.80
CA ARG A 109 23.96 -7.39 6.31
C ARG A 109 24.58 -6.55 7.42
N ARG A 110 23.94 -6.42 8.59
CA ARG A 110 24.49 -5.68 9.74
C ARG A 110 25.43 -6.51 10.61
N SER A 111 25.40 -7.83 10.51
CA SER A 111 26.26 -8.75 11.28
C SER A 111 27.60 -9.07 10.62
N SER A 112 27.89 -8.51 9.44
CA SER A 112 29.11 -8.80 8.66
C SER A 112 30.14 -7.66 8.71
N THR A 113 30.06 -6.77 9.70
CA THR A 113 30.96 -5.60 9.83
C THR A 113 31.62 -5.52 11.21
N TYR A 114 31.80 -6.66 11.88
CA TYR A 114 32.63 -6.79 13.07
C TYR A 114 33.57 -7.98 12.93
#